data_AF-A0A8H3QKM6-F1
#
_entry.id   AF-A0A8H3QKM6-F1
#
_cell.length_a   1.000
_cell.length_b   1.000
_cell.length_c   1.000
_cell.angle_alpha   90.00
_cell.angle_beta   90.00
_cell.angle_gamma   90.00
#
_symmetry.space_group_name_H-M   'P 1'
#
loop_
_entity.id
_entity.type
_entity.pdbx_description
1 polymer ?
#
loop_
_entity_poly.entity_id
_entity_poly.type
_entity_poly.pdbx_seq_one_letter_code
_entity_poly.pdbx_strand_id
1 'polypeptide(L)'
;MTSSKVDDKPLNKSSPHLTLPELTYLATMGGAELVNLDKIVGNFLIGKEFDALLIDPDAYKSPLDIFDDLDDVERIFEKFIFLGDERNLKSVYVKGKKVSGTDLKGVNLHERELLKNLSKLDSGNCHVCNSNS
;
A
#
# COMPACT_ATOMS: atom_id res chain seq x y z
N MET A 1 -7.60 -52.56 -27.07
CA MET A 1 -8.09 -51.28 -27.65
C MET A 1 -9.51 -51.06 -27.18
N THR A 2 -9.69 -50.38 -26.06
CA THR A 2 -11.01 -49.92 -25.61
C THR A 2 -10.96 -48.40 -25.62
N SER A 3 -11.66 -47.80 -26.58
CA SER A 3 -11.79 -46.36 -26.70
C SER A 3 -12.53 -45.83 -25.47
N SER A 4 -11.81 -45.11 -24.61
CA SER A 4 -12.43 -44.32 -23.54
C SER A 4 -13.30 -43.27 -24.20
N LYS A 5 -14.60 -43.31 -23.92
CA LYS A 5 -15.55 -42.29 -24.37
C LYS A 5 -15.07 -40.94 -23.86
N VAL A 6 -14.81 -40.01 -24.76
CA VAL A 6 -14.64 -38.60 -24.43
C VAL A 6 -16.03 -38.10 -24.04
N ASP A 7 -16.19 -37.74 -22.78
CA ASP A 7 -17.39 -37.07 -22.30
C ASP A 7 -17.41 -35.65 -22.87
N ASP A 8 -17.95 -35.50 -24.08
CA ASP A 8 -18.27 -34.20 -24.69
C ASP A 8 -19.50 -33.60 -24.00
N LYS A 9 -19.37 -33.28 -22.71
CA LYS A 9 -20.36 -32.46 -22.01
C LYS A 9 -20.17 -31.02 -22.49
N PRO A 10 -21.22 -30.33 -22.99
CA PRO A 10 -21.08 -28.95 -23.46
C PRO A 10 -20.54 -28.08 -22.33
N LEU A 11 -19.42 -27.40 -22.61
CA LEU A 11 -18.73 -26.49 -21.69
C LEU A 11 -19.54 -25.19 -21.52
N ASN A 12 -20.81 -25.29 -21.13
CA ASN A 12 -21.53 -24.16 -20.55
C ASN A 12 -21.21 -24.12 -19.06
N LYS A 13 -19.94 -23.81 -18.75
CA LYS A 13 -19.53 -23.48 -17.38
C LYS A 13 -19.40 -21.97 -17.32
N SER A 14 -20.51 -21.29 -17.06
CA SER A 14 -20.44 -19.90 -16.61
C SER A 14 -19.61 -19.90 -15.32
N SER A 15 -18.37 -19.41 -15.41
CA SER A 15 -17.57 -19.22 -14.22
C SER A 15 -18.15 -18.01 -13.51
N PRO A 16 -18.56 -18.12 -12.23
CA PRO A 16 -19.09 -16.98 -11.50
C PRO A 16 -18.05 -15.86 -11.47
N HIS A 17 -18.51 -14.62 -11.58
CA HIS A 17 -17.67 -13.45 -11.40
C HIS A 17 -17.30 -13.30 -9.93
N LEU A 18 -16.11 -12.75 -9.66
CA LEU A 18 -15.69 -12.41 -8.31
C LEU A 18 -16.36 -11.10 -7.89
N THR A 19 -16.89 -11.10 -6.67
CA THR A 19 -17.36 -9.89 -6.01
C THR A 19 -16.17 -9.03 -5.54
N LEU A 20 -16.42 -7.76 -5.26
CA LEU A 20 -15.38 -6.83 -4.78
C LEU A 20 -14.71 -7.31 -3.47
N PRO A 21 -15.44 -7.83 -2.46
CA PRO A 21 -14.82 -8.40 -1.27
C PRO A 21 -13.96 -9.63 -1.55
N GLU A 22 -14.39 -10.53 -2.45
CA GLU A 22 -13.61 -11.71 -2.85
C GLU A 22 -12.31 -11.31 -3.58
N LEU A 23 -12.40 -10.33 -4.50
CA LEU A 23 -11.23 -9.79 -5.20
C LEU A 23 -10.25 -9.16 -4.20
N THR A 24 -10.76 -8.37 -3.26
CA THR A 24 -9.95 -7.71 -2.21
C THR A 24 -9.29 -8.74 -1.30
N TYR A 25 -10.02 -9.80 -0.92
CA TYR A 25 -9.47 -10.90 -0.14
C TYR A 25 -8.30 -11.55 -0.87
N LEU A 26 -8.49 -11.94 -2.13
CA LEU A 26 -7.44 -12.60 -2.92
C LEU A 26 -6.20 -11.71 -3.10
N ALA A 27 -6.39 -10.40 -3.27
CA ALA A 27 -5.30 -9.43 -3.40
C ALA A 27 -4.56 -9.14 -2.08
N THR A 28 -5.12 -9.54 -0.93
CA THR A 28 -4.57 -9.22 0.40
C THR A 28 -4.39 -10.48 1.25
N MET A 29 -5.39 -10.86 2.05
CA MET A 29 -5.34 -12.03 2.93
C MET A 29 -5.11 -13.35 2.19
N GLY A 30 -5.80 -13.58 1.08
CA GLY A 30 -5.63 -14.79 0.27
C GLY A 30 -4.21 -14.91 -0.30
N GLY A 31 -3.61 -13.79 -0.70
CA GLY A 31 -2.20 -13.74 -1.09
C GLY A 31 -1.27 -14.06 0.08
N ALA A 32 -1.53 -13.52 1.27
CA ALA A 32 -0.76 -13.80 2.48
C ALA A 32 -0.83 -15.28 2.90
N GLU A 33 -2.01 -15.91 2.81
CA GLU A 33 -2.20 -17.35 3.05
C GLU A 33 -1.43 -18.20 2.04
N LEU A 34 -1.48 -17.84 0.75
CA LEU A 34 -0.77 -18.54 -0.31
C LEU A 34 0.74 -18.62 -0.07
N VAL A 35 1.33 -17.57 0.52
CA VAL A 35 2.77 -17.49 0.82
C VAL A 35 3.11 -17.74 2.30
N ASN A 36 2.15 -18.24 3.09
CA ASN A 36 2.32 -18.58 4.52
C ASN A 36 2.80 -17.39 5.39
N LEU A 37 2.30 -16.18 5.08
CA LEU A 37 2.50 -14.94 5.83
C LEU A 37 1.20 -14.40 6.44
N ASP A 38 0.12 -15.19 6.43
CA ASP A 38 -1.21 -14.86 6.96
C ASP A 38 -1.20 -14.48 8.45
N LYS A 39 -0.20 -14.92 9.21
CA LYS A 39 -0.02 -14.53 10.62
C LYS A 39 0.73 -13.21 10.81
N ILE A 40 1.31 -12.67 9.74
CA ILE A 40 2.21 -11.51 9.77
C ILE A 40 1.58 -10.31 9.06
N VAL A 41 0.92 -10.51 7.91
CA VAL A 41 0.35 -9.44 7.06
C VAL A 41 -1.04 -9.81 6.49
N GLY A 42 -1.58 -8.96 5.64
CA GLY A 42 -2.78 -9.21 4.83
C GLY A 42 -4.07 -8.56 5.34
N ASN A 43 -4.14 -8.22 6.64
CA ASN A 43 -5.26 -7.46 7.22
C ASN A 43 -4.81 -6.66 8.47
N PHE A 44 -5.73 -5.92 9.07
CA PHE A 44 -5.46 -5.00 10.19
C PHE A 44 -5.69 -5.60 11.60
N LEU A 45 -5.56 -6.92 11.75
CA LEU A 45 -5.70 -7.56 13.07
C LEU A 45 -4.50 -7.23 13.98
N ILE A 46 -4.76 -7.13 15.29
CA ILE A 46 -3.73 -6.87 16.31
C ILE A 46 -2.66 -7.97 16.27
N GLY A 47 -1.40 -7.58 16.36
CA GLY A 47 -0.24 -8.48 16.34
C GLY A 47 0.39 -8.66 14.96
N LYS A 48 -0.24 -8.18 13.89
CA LYS A 48 0.32 -8.16 12.54
C LYS A 48 1.15 -6.90 12.26
N GLU A 49 2.03 -7.01 11.28
CA GLU A 49 2.78 -5.87 10.75
C GLU A 49 1.83 -4.93 9.99
N PHE A 50 2.09 -3.62 10.10
CA PHE A 50 1.30 -2.61 9.40
C PHE A 50 1.82 -2.40 7.98
N ASP A 51 1.35 -3.25 7.08
CA ASP A 51 1.50 -3.13 5.63
C ASP A 51 0.17 -2.58 5.07
N ALA A 52 0.18 -1.34 4.60
CA ALA A 52 -1.04 -0.61 4.31
C ALA A 52 -0.87 0.46 3.22
N LEU A 53 -1.96 0.74 2.51
CA LEU A 53 -2.09 1.88 1.61
C LEU A 53 -3.05 2.90 2.23
N LEU A 54 -2.64 4.16 2.26
CA LEU A 54 -3.52 5.29 2.53
C LEU A 54 -3.94 5.88 1.19
N ILE A 55 -5.23 5.77 0.89
CA ILE A 55 -5.81 6.19 -0.38
C ILE A 55 -6.50 7.54 -0.20
N ASP A 56 -6.25 8.45 -1.14
CA ASP A 56 -6.92 9.73 -1.27
C ASP A 56 -7.73 9.72 -2.57
N PRO A 57 -9.05 9.49 -2.49
CA PRO A 57 -9.89 9.38 -3.69
C PRO A 57 -10.06 10.73 -4.40
N ASP A 58 -9.93 11.84 -3.68
CA ASP A 58 -10.04 13.22 -4.19
C ASP A 58 -8.65 13.88 -4.36
N ALA A 59 -7.64 13.06 -4.63
CA ALA A 59 -6.29 13.55 -4.89
C ALA A 59 -6.25 14.55 -6.06
N TYR A 60 -5.26 15.44 -6.07
CA TYR A 60 -5.08 16.39 -7.18
C TYR A 60 -4.94 15.66 -8.53
N LYS A 61 -5.82 15.99 -9.48
CA LYS A 61 -5.94 15.29 -10.77
C LYS A 61 -6.23 13.80 -10.61
N SER A 62 -6.98 13.40 -9.59
CA SER A 62 -7.51 12.05 -9.45
C SER A 62 -8.29 11.65 -10.70
N PRO A 63 -8.19 10.38 -11.15
CA PRO A 63 -9.09 9.84 -12.17
C PRO A 63 -10.48 9.46 -11.61
N LEU A 64 -10.69 9.56 -10.30
CA LEU A 64 -11.97 9.28 -9.66
C LEU A 64 -12.81 10.55 -9.56
N ASP A 65 -14.04 10.49 -10.03
CA ASP A 65 -15.08 11.46 -9.72
C ASP A 65 -15.84 10.99 -8.47
N ILE A 66 -15.76 11.75 -7.36
CA ILE A 66 -16.44 11.47 -6.10
C ILE A 66 -17.62 12.41 -5.91
N PHE A 67 -18.77 11.87 -5.54
CA PHE A 67 -20.01 12.59 -5.31
C PHE A 67 -20.49 12.35 -3.87
N ASP A 68 -20.30 13.33 -2.98
CA ASP A 68 -20.55 13.20 -1.53
C ASP A 68 -21.97 12.70 -1.18
N ASP A 69 -22.98 13.07 -1.97
CA ASP A 69 -24.38 12.67 -1.72
C ASP A 69 -24.73 11.26 -2.23
N LEU A 70 -23.87 10.64 -3.04
CA LEU A 70 -24.15 9.39 -3.76
C LEU A 70 -23.16 8.26 -3.46
N ASP A 71 -21.93 8.60 -3.09
CA ASP A 71 -20.86 7.62 -2.93
C ASP A 71 -20.57 7.35 -1.44
N ASP A 72 -20.91 6.15 -1.00
CA ASP A 72 -20.43 5.62 0.27
C ASP A 72 -19.00 5.06 0.15
N VAL A 73 -18.43 4.62 1.28
CA VAL A 73 -17.05 4.12 1.32
C VAL A 73 -16.85 2.89 0.41
N GLU A 74 -17.83 2.01 0.30
CA GLU A 74 -17.73 0.82 -0.55
C GLU A 74 -17.71 1.21 -2.04
N ARG A 75 -18.55 2.17 -2.42
CA ARG A 75 -18.60 2.74 -3.77
C ARG A 75 -17.32 3.50 -4.13
N ILE A 76 -16.79 4.29 -3.21
CA ILE A 76 -15.50 4.98 -3.39
C ILE A 76 -14.37 3.95 -3.56
N PHE A 77 -14.39 2.89 -2.76
CA PHE A 77 -13.39 1.82 -2.84
C PHE A 77 -13.51 1.03 -4.15
N GLU A 78 -14.73 0.72 -4.60
CA GLU A 78 -14.99 0.13 -5.93
C GLU A 78 -14.39 1.00 -7.04
N LYS A 79 -14.68 2.30 -7.04
CA LYS A 79 -14.10 3.26 -8.00
C LYS A 79 -12.58 3.25 -7.97
N PHE A 80 -11.97 3.23 -6.78
CA PHE A 80 -10.52 3.14 -6.66
C PHE A 80 -9.94 1.85 -7.24
N ILE A 81 -10.56 0.70 -6.97
CA ILE A 81 -10.07 -0.59 -7.50
C ILE A 81 -10.10 -0.64 -9.02
N PHE A 82 -11.08 -0.01 -9.67
CA PHE A 82 -11.22 -0.05 -11.13
C PHE A 82 -10.58 1.13 -11.87
N LEU A 83 -10.49 2.31 -11.26
CA LEU A 83 -10.06 3.56 -11.92
C LEU A 83 -8.82 4.19 -11.29
N GLY A 84 -8.49 3.84 -10.06
CA GLY A 84 -7.43 4.48 -9.29
C GLY A 84 -6.03 4.18 -9.84
N ASP A 85 -5.12 5.09 -9.54
CA ASP A 85 -3.69 4.96 -9.86
C ASP A 85 -2.80 5.56 -8.77
N GLU A 86 -1.51 5.75 -9.06
CA GLU A 86 -0.53 6.22 -8.09
C GLU A 86 -0.83 7.60 -7.51
N ARG A 87 -1.61 8.43 -8.21
CA ARG A 87 -2.01 9.77 -7.72
C ARG A 87 -2.88 9.64 -6.47
N ASN A 88 -3.69 8.58 -6.40
CA ASN A 88 -4.54 8.28 -5.26
C ASN A 88 -3.78 7.67 -4.08
N LEU A 89 -2.53 7.22 -4.25
CA LEU A 89 -1.74 6.64 -3.18
C LEU A 89 -1.06 7.74 -2.35
N LYS A 90 -1.77 8.24 -1.34
CA LYS A 90 -1.28 9.27 -0.43
C LYS A 90 -0.04 8.81 0.33
N SER A 91 -0.08 7.60 0.89
CA SER A 91 1.04 6.98 1.59
C SER A 91 1.05 5.48 1.44
N VAL A 92 2.25 4.89 1.39
CA VAL A 92 2.48 3.45 1.43
C VAL A 92 3.28 3.12 2.68
N TYR A 93 2.80 2.15 3.46
CA TYR A 93 3.45 1.68 4.69
C TYR A 93 3.88 0.23 4.54
N VAL A 94 5.10 -0.05 5.01
CA VAL A 94 5.66 -1.41 5.14
C VAL A 94 6.23 -1.54 6.54
N LYS A 95 5.75 -2.51 7.31
CA LYS A 95 6.12 -2.76 8.72
C LYS A 95 6.01 -1.49 9.57
N GLY A 96 4.94 -0.72 9.37
CA GLY A 96 4.70 0.55 10.08
C GLY A 96 5.53 1.74 9.61
N LYS A 97 6.43 1.57 8.64
CA LYS A 97 7.26 2.67 8.11
C LYS A 97 6.67 3.18 6.80
N LYS A 98 6.48 4.51 6.70
CA LYS A 98 6.11 5.14 5.43
C LYS A 98 7.28 5.05 4.45
N VAL A 99 7.06 4.42 3.29
CA VAL A 99 8.10 4.16 2.27
C VAL A 99 7.85 4.86 0.94
N SER A 100 6.61 5.24 0.64
CA SER A 100 6.21 5.91 -0.60
C SER A 100 4.92 6.72 -0.41
N GLY A 101 4.45 7.36 -1.46
CA GLY A 101 3.19 8.09 -1.55
C GLY A 101 3.38 9.56 -1.91
N THR A 102 2.30 10.20 -2.35
CA THR A 102 2.31 11.62 -2.77
C THR A 102 2.62 12.58 -1.62
N ASP A 103 2.39 12.16 -0.38
CA ASP A 103 2.69 12.95 0.82
C ASP A 103 4.08 12.67 1.43
N LEU A 104 4.89 11.82 0.78
CA LEU A 104 6.24 11.57 1.21
C LEU A 104 7.09 12.82 0.95
N LYS A 105 7.32 13.62 2.01
CA LYS A 105 8.32 14.70 1.96
C LYS A 105 9.64 14.09 1.53
N GLY A 106 10.17 14.58 0.42
CA GLY A 106 11.34 14.02 -0.25
C GLY A 106 12.38 13.58 0.76
N VAL A 107 12.55 12.27 0.91
CA VAL A 107 13.75 11.73 1.54
C VAL A 107 14.83 11.96 0.51
N ASN A 108 15.35 13.18 0.45
CA ASN A 108 16.58 13.41 -0.28
C ASN A 108 17.65 12.65 0.51
N LEU A 109 18.03 11.46 0.01
CA LEU A 109 19.03 10.61 0.66
C LEU A 109 20.32 11.39 0.90
N HIS A 110 20.62 12.37 0.04
CA HIS A 110 21.73 13.30 0.19
C HIS A 110 21.55 14.22 1.40
N GLU A 111 20.35 14.74 1.65
CA GLU A 111 20.05 15.61 2.78
C GLU A 111 20.10 14.84 4.12
N ARG A 112 19.72 13.55 4.13
CA ARG A 112 19.95 12.69 5.30
C ARG A 112 21.43 12.43 5.57
N GLU A 113 22.26 12.24 4.54
CA GLU A 113 23.72 12.10 4.68
C GLU A 113 24.34 13.40 5.21
N LEU A 114 23.92 14.55 4.67
CA LEU A 114 24.35 15.88 5.11
C LEU A 114 23.95 16.17 6.56
N LEU A 115 22.71 15.87 6.96
CA LEU A 115 22.25 16.04 8.34
C LEU A 115 22.94 15.09 9.32
N LYS A 116 23.27 13.86 8.89
CA LYS A 116 24.11 12.92 9.67
C LYS A 116 25.56 13.41 9.81
N ASN A 117 26.05 14.22 8.87
CA ASN A 117 27.40 14.78 8.92
C ASN A 117 27.43 16.11 9.71
N LEU A 118 26.36 16.92 9.66
CA LEU A 118 26.21 18.10 10.53
C LEU A 118 26.16 17.72 12.02
N SER A 119 25.42 16.67 12.39
CA SER A 119 25.36 16.22 13.79
C SER A 119 26.69 15.66 14.34
N LYS A 120 27.63 15.32 13.45
CA LYS A 120 29.00 14.93 13.81
C LYS A 120 29.94 16.12 13.98
N LEU A 121 29.60 17.29 13.43
CA LEU A 121 30.36 18.54 13.62
C LEU A 121 30.07 19.16 15.00
N ASP A 122 28.84 19.03 15.49
CA ASP A 122 28.44 19.58 16.80
C ASP A 122 28.95 18.76 18.01
N SER A 123 29.53 17.57 17.78
CA SER A 123 30.28 16.81 18.80
C SER A 123 31.78 17.08 18.78
N GLY A 124 32.24 17.98 17.90
CA GLY A 124 33.61 18.47 17.84
C GLY A 124 33.89 19.50 18.93
N ASN A 125 34.38 19.02 20.07
CA ASN A 125 35.16 19.71 21.10
C ASN A 125 35.33 21.24 20.89
N CYS A 126 34.44 22.04 21.51
CA CYS A 126 34.64 23.49 21.60
C CYS A 126 35.89 23.78 22.45
N HIS A 127 37.02 23.99 21.77
CA HIS A 127 38.28 24.39 22.42
C HIS A 127 38.45 25.93 22.50
N VAL A 128 37.40 26.70 22.20
CA VAL A 128 37.45 28.17 22.17
C VAL A 128 36.29 28.78 22.97
N CYS A 129 36.04 28.23 24.16
CA CYS A 129 35.40 28.95 25.25
C CYS A 129 36.42 29.09 26.39
N ASN A 130 37.53 29.79 26.14
CA ASN A 130 38.39 30.25 27.22
C ASN A 130 38.05 31.72 27.48
N SER A 131 37.30 31.95 28.55
CA SER A 131 37.10 33.24 29.19
C SER A 131 38.45 33.83 29.62
N ASN A 132 38.83 34.97 29.05
CA ASN A 132 39.62 36.03 29.70
C ASN A 132 39.86 37.20 28.73
N SER A 133 39.04 38.25 28.86
CA SER A 133 39.37 39.68 28.75
C SER A 133 38.13 40.49 29.13
#